data_AF-A0A8T8TP33-F1
#
_entry.id   AF-A0A8T8TP33-F1
#
_cell.length_a   1.000
_cell.length_b   1.000
_cell.length_c   1.000
_cell.angle_alpha   90.00
_cell.angle_beta   90.00
_cell.angle_gamma   90.00
#
_symmetry.space_group_name_H-M   'P 1'
#
loop_
_entity.id
_entity.type
_entity.pdbx_description
1 polymer ?
#
loop_
_entity_poly.entity_id
_entity_poly.type
_entity_poly.pdbx_seq_one_letter_code
_entity_poly.pdbx_strand_id
1 'polypeptide(L)'
;MRRVCLAGMLVAAAAVRAHPQQVFQSASASASASASAGSTPLTRIHAPSTAALQELLAIASSHEFDSRLDVWAAHAASHSLDIAASPDSLNTYLASVTAHLPSINLTTTTLHSDIHPLIHQQREQRQQLAQSLDQREQPEYGETWHERYHSYQDIQDYLHHIASTNPNHAQLVNLGTTYENRSLTAIKLGHFSPESPESQKPGVLIIANQHAREWISAASALHLIHQILADELGEDDDPDAPFAASRKRKGKGKGKGKKKGAHGKAWAGTRDLLSTFDITILPLANPDGYAYSWTSDRMWRKNRQPIPAAPEGCVGIDLNSNWDAHFQPWPVERACSEAFPGTEAFEAKESAAIARFIAGEGNRVHSVVDLHSYGQLCEF
;
A
#
# COMPACT_ATOMS: atom_id res chain seq x y z
N MET A 1 -26.67 -4.28 -19.96
CA MET A 1 -26.71 -3.53 -18.69
C MET A 1 -25.41 -3.78 -17.94
N ARG A 2 -24.39 -2.95 -18.15
CA ARG A 2 -23.15 -2.88 -17.37
C ARG A 2 -22.87 -1.38 -17.19
N ARG A 3 -23.16 -0.85 -16.00
CA ARG A 3 -22.85 0.53 -15.59
C ARG A 3 -21.72 0.44 -14.57
N VAL A 4 -20.56 1.01 -14.90
CA VAL A 4 -20.01 2.22 -14.26
C VAL A 4 -19.76 2.00 -12.76
N CYS A 5 -18.59 1.46 -12.43
CA CYS A 5 -17.90 1.82 -11.18
C CYS A 5 -17.42 3.27 -11.32
N LEU A 6 -17.45 4.02 -10.23
CA LEU A 6 -17.27 5.48 -10.12
C LEU A 6 -18.50 6.33 -10.49
N ALA A 7 -19.46 6.34 -9.57
CA ALA A 7 -20.21 7.55 -9.21
C ALA A 7 -20.84 7.34 -7.82
N GLY A 8 -20.41 8.13 -6.82
CA GLY A 8 -21.12 8.23 -5.54
C GLY A 8 -20.40 7.66 -4.31
N MET A 9 -19.23 8.21 -3.96
CA MET A 9 -18.82 8.26 -2.55
C MET A 9 -19.51 9.48 -1.92
N LEU A 10 -20.79 9.33 -1.57
CA LEU A 10 -21.51 10.11 -0.56
C LEU A 10 -22.99 9.67 -0.59
N VAL A 11 -23.55 9.48 0.61
CA VAL A 11 -24.93 9.06 0.95
C VAL A 11 -25.16 7.55 1.02
N ALA A 12 -24.83 6.96 2.17
CA ALA A 12 -25.66 5.95 2.86
C ALA A 12 -25.09 5.61 4.25
N ALA A 13 -25.10 6.58 5.18
CA ALA A 13 -25.07 6.25 6.60
C ALA A 13 -26.51 5.96 7.05
N ALA A 14 -26.94 4.71 7.00
CA ALA A 14 -28.11 4.21 7.75
C ALA A 14 -28.19 2.68 7.75
N ALA A 15 -27.96 2.11 8.95
CA ALA A 15 -28.48 0.85 9.46
C ALA A 15 -28.36 -0.43 8.59
N VAL A 16 -27.34 -1.24 8.86
CA VAL A 16 -27.39 -2.69 8.61
C VAL A 16 -26.85 -3.42 9.84
N ARG A 17 -27.64 -4.39 10.32
CA ARG A 17 -27.32 -5.29 11.44
C ARG A 17 -26.01 -6.02 11.17
N ALA A 18 -25.11 -6.01 12.14
CA ALA A 18 -23.91 -6.83 12.14
C ALA A 18 -24.29 -8.32 11.99
N HIS A 19 -23.96 -8.89 10.83
CA HIS A 19 -23.67 -10.31 10.72
C HIS A 19 -22.16 -10.49 10.93
N PRO A 20 -21.73 -11.56 11.62
CA PRO A 20 -20.33 -11.74 11.99
C PRO A 20 -19.49 -11.86 10.72
N GLN A 21 -18.64 -10.88 10.48
CA GLN A 21 -17.61 -10.97 9.45
C GLN A 21 -16.58 -12.01 9.90
N GLN A 22 -16.43 -13.07 9.12
CA GLN A 22 -15.23 -13.89 9.19
C GLN A 22 -14.10 -13.09 8.55
N VAL A 23 -13.21 -12.56 9.40
CA VAL A 23 -11.95 -11.95 8.99
C VAL A 23 -11.16 -13.00 8.20
N PHE A 24 -10.98 -12.77 6.90
CA PHE A 24 -10.14 -13.62 6.05
C PHE A 24 -8.67 -13.34 6.39
N GLN A 25 -8.11 -14.16 7.27
CA GLN A 25 -6.69 -14.16 7.60
C GLN A 25 -5.90 -14.71 6.41
N SER A 26 -5.27 -13.82 5.64
CA SER A 26 -4.31 -14.21 4.62
C SER A 26 -3.00 -14.62 5.31
N ALA A 27 -2.70 -15.91 5.29
CA ALA A 27 -1.43 -16.43 5.75
C ALA A 27 -0.38 -16.23 4.63
N SER A 28 0.85 -15.82 4.97
CA SER A 28 2.00 -15.79 4.02
C SER A 28 3.31 -16.04 4.79
N ALA A 29 4.43 -16.49 4.18
CA ALA A 29 5.77 -16.64 4.80
C ALA A 29 6.90 -15.92 4.07
N SER A 30 7.84 -15.30 4.81
CA SER A 30 9.18 -15.03 4.30
C SER A 30 10.26 -15.22 5.37
N ALA A 31 11.24 -16.01 4.97
CA ALA A 31 12.62 -15.89 5.40
C ALA A 31 13.44 -15.49 4.17
N SER A 32 14.18 -14.39 4.33
CA SER A 32 15.15 -13.79 3.43
C SER A 32 15.58 -14.64 2.23
N ALA A 33 15.15 -14.24 1.02
CA ALA A 33 15.85 -14.60 -0.20
C ALA A 33 17.17 -13.83 -0.26
N SER A 34 18.19 -14.29 0.48
CA SER A 34 19.55 -14.17 -0.06
C SER A 34 19.50 -14.91 -1.38
N ALA A 35 19.75 -14.21 -2.49
CA ALA A 35 19.78 -14.73 -3.86
C ALA A 35 20.26 -16.19 -3.95
N SER A 36 19.35 -17.14 -3.76
CA SER A 36 19.60 -18.54 -4.03
C SER A 36 19.40 -18.68 -5.52
N ALA A 37 20.38 -19.24 -6.23
CA ALA A 37 20.46 -19.34 -7.68
C ALA A 37 19.35 -20.17 -8.37
N GLY A 38 18.15 -20.30 -7.77
CA GLY A 38 16.99 -21.02 -8.28
C GLY A 38 15.86 -20.07 -8.69
N SER A 39 15.03 -20.50 -9.65
CA SER A 39 13.85 -19.75 -10.09
C SER A 39 12.77 -19.70 -9.00
N THR A 40 11.93 -18.67 -9.03
CA THR A 40 10.72 -18.57 -8.20
C THR A 40 9.50 -18.38 -9.11
N PRO A 41 8.87 -19.48 -9.57
CA PRO A 41 7.63 -19.41 -10.32
C PRO A 41 6.49 -18.80 -9.48
N LEU A 42 5.64 -18.00 -10.14
CA LEU A 42 4.33 -17.62 -9.62
C LEU A 42 3.28 -18.57 -10.19
N THR A 43 2.65 -19.35 -9.32
CA THR A 43 1.68 -20.39 -9.71
C THR A 43 0.31 -20.09 -9.12
N ARG A 44 -0.72 -20.12 -9.98
CA ARG A 44 -2.12 -20.11 -9.58
C ARG A 44 -2.62 -21.53 -9.39
N ILE A 45 -3.17 -21.84 -8.23
CA ILE A 45 -3.81 -23.10 -7.90
C ILE A 45 -5.32 -22.87 -7.89
N HIS A 46 -6.05 -23.67 -8.65
CA HIS A 46 -7.51 -23.59 -8.73
C HIS A 46 -8.15 -24.63 -7.82
N ALA A 47 -8.99 -24.17 -6.92
CA ALA A 47 -9.78 -24.99 -6.01
C ALA A 47 -11.20 -25.21 -6.59
N PRO A 48 -11.81 -26.38 -6.39
CA PRO A 48 -13.14 -26.68 -6.92
C PRO A 48 -14.28 -25.94 -6.18
N SER A 49 -14.01 -25.37 -5.00
CA SER A 49 -15.02 -24.70 -4.17
C SER A 49 -14.38 -23.71 -3.20
N THR A 50 -15.20 -22.85 -2.59
CA THR A 50 -14.79 -21.94 -1.51
C THR A 50 -14.22 -22.71 -0.30
N ALA A 51 -14.86 -23.82 0.08
CA ALA A 51 -14.39 -24.66 1.19
C ALA A 51 -13.00 -25.25 0.88
N ALA A 52 -12.79 -25.74 -0.35
CA ALA A 52 -11.48 -26.21 -0.76
C ALA A 52 -10.42 -25.08 -0.74
N LEU A 53 -10.76 -23.86 -1.18
CA LEU A 53 -9.85 -22.71 -1.08
C LEU A 53 -9.48 -22.38 0.37
N GLN A 54 -10.44 -22.48 1.31
CA GLN A 54 -10.19 -22.27 2.74
C GLN A 54 -9.22 -23.33 3.29
N GLU A 55 -9.40 -24.60 2.92
CA GLU A 55 -8.46 -25.67 3.32
C GLU A 55 -7.06 -25.46 2.71
N LEU A 56 -6.97 -25.02 1.43
CA LEU A 56 -5.68 -24.66 0.82
C LEU A 56 -4.96 -23.57 1.63
N LEU A 57 -5.69 -22.52 2.02
CA LEU A 57 -5.13 -21.44 2.84
C LEU A 57 -4.70 -21.92 4.23
N ALA A 58 -5.49 -22.77 4.86
CA ALA A 58 -5.15 -23.35 6.16
C ALA A 58 -3.86 -24.18 6.08
N ILE A 59 -3.71 -25.00 5.03
CA ILE A 59 -2.49 -25.80 4.79
C ILE A 59 -1.32 -24.88 4.43
N ALA A 60 -1.52 -23.84 3.61
CA ALA A 60 -0.46 -22.89 3.28
C ALA A 60 0.10 -22.26 4.57
N SER A 61 -0.78 -21.88 5.50
CA SER A 61 -0.40 -21.30 6.80
C SER A 61 0.43 -22.21 7.69
N SER A 62 0.32 -23.53 7.54
CA SER A 62 1.15 -24.49 8.28
C SER A 62 2.49 -24.78 7.58
N HIS A 63 2.54 -24.66 6.25
CA HIS A 63 3.75 -24.89 5.44
C HIS A 63 4.61 -23.65 5.23
N GLU A 64 4.11 -22.48 5.63
CA GLU A 64 4.83 -21.23 5.68
C GLU A 64 6.17 -21.33 6.42
N PHE A 65 6.20 -22.10 7.50
CA PHE A 65 7.39 -22.32 8.33
C PHE A 65 8.42 -23.22 7.66
N ASP A 66 7.98 -24.31 7.03
CA ASP A 66 8.88 -25.37 6.58
C ASP A 66 9.35 -25.19 5.12
N SER A 67 8.59 -24.46 4.31
CA SER A 67 8.77 -24.46 2.84
C SER A 67 8.98 -23.09 2.21
N ARG A 68 8.98 -21.97 2.95
CA ARG A 68 9.15 -20.61 2.38
C ARG A 68 8.14 -20.32 1.25
N LEU A 69 6.86 -20.60 1.52
CA LEU A 69 5.77 -20.30 0.60
C LEU A 69 5.33 -18.84 0.76
N ASP A 70 5.39 -18.07 -0.33
CA ASP A 70 4.86 -16.71 -0.35
C ASP A 70 3.49 -16.72 -1.05
N VAL A 71 2.43 -16.64 -0.25
CA VAL A 71 1.05 -16.50 -0.76
C VAL A 71 0.84 -15.05 -1.17
N TRP A 72 0.56 -14.85 -2.46
CA TRP A 72 0.38 -13.52 -3.05
C TRP A 72 -1.06 -13.05 -3.02
N ALA A 73 -2.01 -13.94 -3.30
CA ALA A 73 -3.43 -13.60 -3.29
C ALA A 73 -4.33 -14.84 -3.21
N ALA A 74 -5.43 -14.70 -2.49
CA ALA A 74 -6.57 -15.61 -2.56
C ALA A 74 -7.73 -14.92 -3.29
N HIS A 75 -8.23 -15.54 -4.35
CA HIS A 75 -9.29 -15.02 -5.19
C HIS A 75 -10.58 -15.77 -4.88
N ALA A 76 -11.39 -15.23 -3.96
CA ALA A 76 -12.64 -15.86 -3.54
C ALA A 76 -13.60 -16.10 -4.73
N ALA A 77 -13.69 -15.15 -5.67
CA ALA A 77 -14.62 -15.24 -6.80
C ALA A 77 -14.27 -16.34 -7.81
N SER A 78 -12.98 -16.64 -8.01
CA SER A 78 -12.51 -17.69 -8.91
C SER A 78 -12.05 -18.95 -8.20
N HIS A 79 -12.20 -19.01 -6.87
CA HIS A 79 -11.69 -20.08 -6.02
C HIS A 79 -10.22 -20.43 -6.30
N SER A 80 -9.34 -19.43 -6.40
CA SER A 80 -7.94 -19.67 -6.77
C SER A 80 -6.94 -18.99 -5.83
N LEU A 81 -5.76 -19.58 -5.70
CA LEU A 81 -4.68 -19.13 -4.83
C LEU A 81 -3.40 -18.89 -5.64
N ASP A 82 -2.79 -17.73 -5.54
CA ASP A 82 -1.52 -17.39 -6.16
C ASP A 82 -0.38 -17.59 -5.16
N ILE A 83 0.62 -18.40 -5.49
CA ILE A 83 1.78 -18.69 -4.65
C ILE A 83 3.07 -18.47 -5.45
N ALA A 84 3.99 -17.68 -4.90
CA ALA A 84 5.37 -17.58 -5.34
C ALA A 84 6.24 -18.46 -4.44
N ALA A 85 6.91 -19.46 -5.01
CA ALA A 85 7.77 -20.35 -4.25
C ALA A 85 8.77 -21.05 -5.16
N SER A 86 9.86 -21.59 -4.59
CA SER A 86 10.72 -22.51 -5.32
C SER A 86 9.94 -23.76 -5.78
N PRO A 87 10.36 -24.46 -6.86
CA PRO A 87 9.70 -25.70 -7.28
C PRO A 87 9.61 -26.75 -6.17
N ASP A 88 10.65 -26.92 -5.36
CA ASP A 88 10.69 -27.89 -4.27
C ASP A 88 9.70 -27.52 -3.15
N SER A 89 9.64 -26.25 -2.79
CA SER A 89 8.68 -25.69 -1.85
C SER A 89 7.24 -25.92 -2.29
N LEU A 90 6.94 -25.60 -3.56
CA LEU A 90 5.60 -25.78 -4.13
C LEU A 90 5.20 -27.26 -4.18
N ASN A 91 6.13 -28.15 -4.55
CA ASN A 91 5.88 -29.58 -4.56
C ASN A 91 5.59 -30.13 -3.16
N THR A 92 6.34 -29.67 -2.15
CA THR A 92 6.13 -30.04 -0.74
C THR A 92 4.75 -29.62 -0.25
N TYR A 93 4.34 -28.40 -0.61
CA TYR A 93 2.99 -27.91 -0.33
C TYR A 93 1.91 -28.75 -1.02
N LEU A 94 2.02 -28.96 -2.33
CA LEU A 94 1.03 -29.73 -3.10
C LEU A 94 0.92 -31.19 -2.64
N ALA A 95 2.03 -31.80 -2.22
CA ALA A 95 2.03 -33.13 -1.62
C ALA A 95 1.23 -33.15 -0.31
N SER A 96 1.40 -32.14 0.52
CA SER A 96 0.69 -32.01 1.80
C SER A 96 -0.81 -31.73 1.59
N VAL A 97 -1.14 -30.91 0.60
CA VAL A 97 -2.53 -30.72 0.18
C VAL A 97 -3.14 -32.05 -0.31
N THR A 98 -2.43 -32.80 -1.15
CA THR A 98 -2.92 -34.10 -1.64
C THR A 98 -3.13 -35.10 -0.51
N ALA A 99 -2.28 -35.07 0.53
CA ALA A 99 -2.42 -35.93 1.70
C ALA A 99 -3.65 -35.56 2.56
N HIS A 100 -3.93 -34.27 2.76
CA HIS A 100 -5.07 -33.81 3.55
C HIS A 100 -6.39 -33.86 2.77
N LEU A 101 -6.34 -33.67 1.45
CA LEU A 101 -7.50 -33.54 0.55
C LEU A 101 -7.40 -34.51 -0.64
N PRO A 102 -7.37 -35.84 -0.41
CA PRO A 102 -7.05 -36.84 -1.45
C PRO A 102 -8.08 -36.92 -2.59
N SER A 103 -9.30 -36.40 -2.38
CA SER A 103 -10.38 -36.41 -3.36
C SER A 103 -10.51 -35.13 -4.17
N ILE A 104 -9.69 -34.10 -3.89
CA ILE A 104 -9.75 -32.82 -4.57
C ILE A 104 -8.84 -32.85 -5.80
N ASN A 105 -9.42 -32.60 -6.98
CA ASN A 105 -8.66 -32.43 -8.20
C ASN A 105 -8.21 -30.97 -8.33
N LEU A 106 -6.95 -30.71 -8.01
CA LEU A 106 -6.34 -29.39 -8.17
C LEU A 106 -5.82 -29.23 -9.59
N THR A 107 -6.02 -28.05 -10.16
CA THR A 107 -5.34 -27.66 -11.39
C THR A 107 -4.45 -26.46 -11.09
N THR A 108 -3.29 -26.41 -11.75
CA THR A 108 -2.32 -25.34 -11.58
C THR A 108 -2.08 -24.61 -12.89
N THR A 109 -1.85 -23.31 -12.83
CA THR A 109 -1.47 -22.46 -13.96
C THR A 109 -0.24 -21.66 -13.57
N THR A 110 0.86 -21.80 -14.29
CA THR A 110 2.03 -20.94 -14.10
C THR A 110 1.74 -19.57 -14.69
N LEU A 111 1.64 -18.54 -13.83
CA LEU A 111 1.45 -17.16 -14.24
C LEU A 111 2.77 -16.55 -14.73
N HIS A 112 3.86 -16.82 -14.01
CA HIS A 112 5.22 -16.47 -14.40
C HIS A 112 6.16 -17.63 -14.08
N SER A 113 7.04 -17.98 -15.01
CA SER A 113 8.04 -19.04 -14.81
C SER A 113 9.12 -18.65 -13.81
N ASP A 114 9.41 -17.35 -13.72
CA ASP A 114 10.32 -16.79 -12.72
C ASP A 114 10.02 -15.30 -12.54
N ILE A 115 9.91 -14.84 -11.29
CA ILE A 115 9.65 -13.42 -10.97
C ILE A 115 10.92 -12.56 -10.95
N HIS A 116 12.11 -13.17 -10.85
CA HIS A 116 13.37 -12.43 -10.75
C HIS A 116 13.65 -11.52 -11.96
N PRO A 117 13.42 -11.95 -13.23
CA PRO A 117 13.57 -11.06 -14.38
C PRO A 117 12.65 -9.83 -14.33
N LEU A 118 11.43 -9.97 -13.81
CA LEU A 118 10.48 -8.86 -13.66
C LEU A 118 10.97 -7.85 -12.61
N ILE A 119 11.50 -8.34 -11.50
CA ILE A 119 12.11 -7.50 -10.44
C ILE A 119 13.33 -6.75 -10.99
N HIS A 120 14.19 -7.43 -11.75
CA HIS A 120 15.36 -6.82 -12.38
C HIS A 120 14.96 -5.72 -13.37
N GLN A 121 14.02 -6.03 -14.28
CA GLN A 121 13.50 -5.09 -15.26
C GLN A 121 12.90 -3.85 -14.59
N GLN A 122 12.09 -4.02 -13.54
CA GLN A 122 11.52 -2.89 -12.79
C GLN A 122 12.63 -2.02 -12.16
N ARG A 123 13.66 -2.65 -11.57
CA ARG A 123 14.80 -1.94 -10.97
C ARG A 123 15.57 -1.13 -12.00
N GLU A 124 15.85 -1.70 -13.17
CA GLU A 124 16.53 -1.03 -14.27
C GLU A 124 15.73 0.15 -14.82
N GLN A 125 14.45 -0.05 -15.12
CA GLN A 125 13.55 1.01 -15.60
C GLN A 125 13.52 2.20 -14.65
N ARG A 126 13.43 1.91 -13.34
CA ARG A 126 13.45 2.94 -12.31
C ARG A 126 14.77 3.71 -12.26
N GLN A 127 15.91 3.02 -12.34
CA GLN A 127 17.24 3.65 -12.32
C GLN A 127 17.45 4.54 -13.56
N GLN A 128 17.04 4.08 -14.74
CA GLN A 128 17.10 4.85 -15.97
C GLN A 128 16.25 6.13 -15.86
N LEU A 129 15.03 6.01 -15.34
CA LEU A 129 14.14 7.15 -15.18
C LEU A 129 14.68 8.15 -14.15
N ALA A 130 15.18 7.68 -13.00
CA ALA A 130 15.83 8.54 -12.00
C ALA A 130 17.00 9.34 -12.60
N GLN A 131 17.91 8.68 -13.33
CA GLN A 131 19.05 9.34 -13.99
C GLN A 131 18.64 10.41 -15.00
N SER A 132 17.51 10.24 -15.69
CA SER A 132 17.00 11.24 -16.64
C SER A 132 16.33 12.44 -15.96
N LEU A 133 15.87 12.29 -14.72
CA LEU A 133 15.20 13.34 -13.95
C LEU A 133 16.16 14.14 -13.08
N ASP A 134 17.22 13.51 -12.53
CA ASP A 134 18.25 14.15 -11.71
C ASP A 134 19.15 15.13 -12.49
N GLN A 135 19.04 15.16 -13.83
CA GLN A 135 19.69 16.18 -14.66
C GLN A 135 18.98 17.55 -14.60
N ARG A 136 17.87 17.68 -13.87
CA ARG A 136 17.16 18.94 -13.63
C ARG A 136 17.65 19.56 -12.32
N GLU A 137 17.97 20.86 -12.34
CA GLU A 137 18.49 21.61 -11.17
C GLU A 137 17.49 21.68 -9.98
N GLN A 138 16.23 21.32 -10.17
CA GLN A 138 15.18 21.26 -9.14
C GLN A 138 14.24 20.08 -9.42
N PRO A 139 13.80 19.33 -8.38
CA PRO A 139 12.77 18.32 -8.53
C PRO A 139 11.45 18.98 -8.94
N GLU A 140 10.96 18.61 -10.12
CA GLU A 140 9.69 19.08 -10.64
C GLU A 140 8.61 18.09 -10.22
N TYR A 141 7.83 18.43 -9.18
CA TYR A 141 6.73 17.60 -8.67
C TYR A 141 5.46 17.66 -9.54
N GLY A 142 5.61 17.86 -10.85
CA GLY A 142 4.50 17.88 -11.81
C GLY A 142 3.96 16.50 -12.16
N GLU A 143 3.05 16.40 -13.14
CA GLU A 143 2.42 15.13 -13.55
C GLU A 143 3.44 14.01 -13.82
N THR A 144 4.55 14.34 -14.50
CA THR A 144 5.61 13.36 -14.85
C THR A 144 6.32 12.75 -13.65
N TRP A 145 6.24 13.37 -12.47
CA TRP A 145 6.79 12.80 -11.24
C TRP A 145 6.07 11.49 -10.89
N HIS A 146 4.75 11.43 -11.08
CA HIS A 146 3.92 10.26 -10.77
C HIS A 146 4.05 9.09 -11.77
N GLU A 147 4.92 9.19 -12.77
CA GLU A 147 5.17 8.12 -13.76
C GLU A 147 6.10 7.02 -13.21
N ARG A 148 6.59 7.14 -11.97
CA ARG A 148 7.51 6.17 -11.35
C ARG A 148 7.25 5.91 -9.88
N TYR A 149 7.90 4.86 -9.37
CA TYR A 149 8.00 4.63 -7.94
C TYR A 149 9.13 5.48 -7.32
N HIS A 150 8.94 5.88 -6.06
CA HIS A 150 9.77 6.84 -5.34
C HIS A 150 10.38 6.25 -4.07
N SER A 151 11.64 6.58 -3.79
CA SER A 151 12.30 6.12 -2.57
C SER A 151 11.60 6.68 -1.32
N TYR A 152 11.88 6.14 -0.13
CA TYR A 152 11.40 6.74 1.12
C TYR A 152 11.76 8.23 1.20
N GLN A 153 12.99 8.59 0.83
CA GLN A 153 13.46 9.98 0.89
C GLN A 153 12.73 10.87 -0.13
N ASP A 154 12.59 10.42 -1.38
CA ASP A 154 11.82 11.14 -2.42
C ASP A 154 10.40 11.46 -1.93
N ILE A 155 9.76 10.52 -1.23
CA ILE A 155 8.42 10.68 -0.68
C ILE A 155 8.41 11.69 0.47
N GLN A 156 9.37 11.62 1.39
CA GLN A 156 9.48 12.62 2.46
C GLN A 156 9.68 14.03 1.87
N ASP A 157 10.58 14.19 0.91
CA ASP A 157 10.88 15.46 0.27
C ASP A 157 9.63 16.03 -0.44
N TYR A 158 8.88 15.17 -1.13
CA TYR A 158 7.59 15.54 -1.74
C TYR A 158 6.60 16.06 -0.70
N LEU A 159 6.37 15.34 0.41
CA LEU A 159 5.42 15.77 1.44
C LEU A 159 5.83 17.11 2.06
N HIS A 160 7.13 17.32 2.34
CA HIS A 160 7.64 18.58 2.87
C HIS A 160 7.50 19.72 1.85
N HIS A 161 7.75 19.45 0.57
CA HIS A 161 7.55 20.44 -0.48
C HIS A 161 6.09 20.87 -0.57
N ILE A 162 5.15 19.91 -0.62
CA ILE A 162 3.72 20.20 -0.69
C ILE A 162 3.25 21.04 0.51
N ALA A 163 3.61 20.65 1.73
CA ALA A 163 3.21 21.38 2.94
C ALA A 163 3.81 22.79 3.01
N SER A 164 5.08 22.96 2.61
CA SER A 164 5.75 24.27 2.65
C SER A 164 5.25 25.25 1.59
N THR A 165 4.84 24.74 0.41
CA THR A 165 4.33 25.56 -0.69
C THR A 165 2.83 25.82 -0.60
N ASN A 166 2.07 25.03 0.17
CA ASN A 166 0.61 25.15 0.31
C ASN A 166 0.17 25.21 1.78
N PRO A 167 0.71 26.10 2.64
CA PRO A 167 0.48 26.07 4.09
C PRO A 167 -0.99 26.25 4.51
N ASN A 168 -1.81 26.89 3.66
CA ASN A 168 -3.24 27.07 3.90
C ASN A 168 -4.07 25.83 3.52
N HIS A 169 -3.47 24.85 2.84
CA HIS A 169 -4.16 23.66 2.32
C HIS A 169 -3.52 22.33 2.72
N ALA A 170 -2.26 22.34 3.18
CA ALA A 170 -1.51 21.15 3.52
C ALA A 170 -0.65 21.38 4.77
N GLN A 171 -0.71 20.42 5.71
CA GLN A 171 0.12 20.40 6.92
C GLN A 171 0.74 19.02 7.09
N LEU A 172 2.02 18.97 7.48
CA LEU A 172 2.64 17.70 7.86
C LEU A 172 2.14 17.25 9.23
N VAL A 173 1.87 15.95 9.35
CA VAL A 173 1.52 15.31 10.61
C VAL A 173 2.46 14.13 10.82
N ASN A 174 3.16 14.12 11.95
CA ASN A 174 3.95 12.97 12.33
C ASN A 174 3.13 12.07 13.26
N LEU A 175 2.81 10.86 12.82
CA LEU A 175 2.02 9.90 13.60
C LEU A 175 2.89 9.14 14.62
N GLY A 176 4.20 9.11 14.42
CA GLY A 176 5.13 8.38 15.27
C GLY A 176 6.44 8.04 14.57
N THR A 177 7.16 7.09 15.13
CA THR A 177 8.48 6.68 14.62
C THR A 177 8.54 5.16 14.53
N THR A 178 9.09 4.66 13.44
CA THR A 178 9.26 3.23 13.17
C THR A 178 10.31 2.59 14.09
N TYR A 179 10.54 1.29 13.93
CA TYR A 179 11.60 0.61 14.66
C TYR A 179 13.00 1.15 14.32
N GLU A 180 13.29 1.34 13.03
CA GLU A 180 14.58 1.84 12.52
C GLU A 180 14.68 3.38 12.48
N ASN A 181 13.87 4.08 13.30
CA ASN A 181 13.89 5.53 13.48
C ASN A 181 13.50 6.36 12.24
N ARG A 182 12.59 5.87 11.40
CA ARG A 182 11.97 6.66 10.32
C ARG A 182 10.66 7.29 10.80
N SER A 183 10.34 8.45 10.24
CA SER A 183 9.12 9.18 10.59
C SER A 183 7.90 8.58 9.89
N LEU A 184 6.80 8.40 10.62
CA LEU A 184 5.49 8.09 10.06
C LEU A 184 4.80 9.38 9.64
N THR A 185 5.34 10.00 8.59
CA THR A 185 4.90 11.29 8.08
C THR A 185 3.67 11.14 7.19
N ALA A 186 2.55 11.71 7.63
CA ALA A 186 1.36 11.93 6.83
C ALA A 186 1.24 13.41 6.41
N ILE A 187 0.36 13.67 5.45
CA ILE A 187 -0.04 15.03 5.08
C ILE A 187 -1.54 15.20 5.31
N LYS A 188 -1.91 16.25 6.05
CA LYS A 188 -3.30 16.63 6.30
C LYS A 188 -3.68 17.72 5.31
N LEU A 189 -4.70 17.45 4.51
CA LEU A 189 -5.26 18.34 3.50
C LEU A 189 -6.58 18.94 4.03
N GLY A 190 -6.77 20.24 3.86
CA GLY A 190 -7.93 20.95 4.39
C GLY A 190 -7.88 22.44 4.07
N HIS A 191 -8.59 23.25 4.87
CA HIS A 191 -8.51 24.71 4.84
C HIS A 191 -7.99 25.18 6.19
N PHE A 192 -6.75 25.67 6.22
CA PHE A 192 -6.06 26.06 7.43
C PHE A 192 -5.83 27.57 7.47
N SER A 193 -6.00 28.14 8.65
CA SER A 193 -5.63 29.53 8.94
C SER A 193 -4.62 29.56 10.08
N PRO A 194 -3.62 30.46 10.07
CA PRO A 194 -2.75 30.69 11.21
C PRO A 194 -3.49 31.00 12.53
N GLU A 195 -4.70 31.55 12.42
CA GLU A 195 -5.54 31.95 13.55
C GLU A 195 -6.38 30.80 14.11
N SER A 196 -6.58 29.72 13.33
CA SER A 196 -7.32 28.53 13.73
C SER A 196 -6.64 27.29 13.13
N PRO A 197 -5.47 26.88 13.67
CA PRO A 197 -4.73 25.74 13.15
C PRO A 197 -5.49 24.43 13.33
N GLU A 198 -6.38 24.36 14.32
CA GLU A 198 -7.23 23.20 14.59
C GLU A 198 -8.57 23.33 13.87
N SER A 199 -8.83 22.38 12.97
CA SER A 199 -10.08 22.27 12.23
C SER A 199 -11.09 21.42 13.00
N GLN A 200 -12.35 21.85 12.99
CA GLN A 200 -13.49 21.13 13.60
C GLN A 200 -14.18 20.17 12.61
N LYS A 201 -13.68 20.07 11.38
CA LYS A 201 -14.26 19.20 10.35
C LYS A 201 -14.08 17.73 10.71
N PRO A 202 -14.97 16.83 10.26
CA PRO A 202 -14.74 15.40 10.33
C PRO A 202 -13.47 15.01 9.54
N GLY A 203 -12.65 14.15 10.14
CA GLY A 203 -11.42 13.64 9.55
C GLY A 203 -11.64 12.34 8.77
N VAL A 204 -10.97 12.22 7.63
CA VAL A 204 -10.81 10.97 6.86
C VAL A 204 -9.33 10.62 6.88
N LEU A 205 -9.00 9.41 7.34
CA LEU A 205 -7.64 8.87 7.28
C LEU A 205 -7.53 7.94 6.08
N ILE A 206 -6.56 8.19 5.21
CA ILE A 206 -6.19 7.29 4.12
C ILE A 206 -4.80 6.77 4.44
N ILE A 207 -4.68 5.46 4.65
CA ILE A 207 -3.41 4.77 4.86
C ILE A 207 -3.06 3.97 3.61
N ALA A 208 -1.78 3.86 3.33
CA ALA A 208 -1.25 3.05 2.24
C ALA A 208 0.03 2.35 2.67
N ASN A 209 0.35 1.26 1.97
CA ASN A 209 1.61 0.55 2.12
C ASN A 209 1.86 0.05 3.56
N GLN A 210 0.84 -0.54 4.19
CA GLN A 210 1.07 -1.39 5.37
C GLN A 210 1.98 -2.58 5.00
N HIS A 211 1.77 -3.14 3.81
CA HIS A 211 2.65 -4.14 3.20
C HIS A 211 3.69 -3.48 2.30
N ALA A 212 4.97 -3.64 2.64
CA ALA A 212 6.08 -2.95 2.00
C ALA A 212 6.19 -3.16 0.48
N ARG A 213 5.98 -4.39 0.00
CA ARG A 213 6.08 -4.77 -1.43
C ARG A 213 5.04 -4.12 -2.34
N GLU A 214 3.97 -3.58 -1.78
CA GLU A 214 2.80 -3.06 -2.52
C GLU A 214 3.00 -1.62 -2.99
N TRP A 215 4.07 -1.35 -3.74
CA TRP A 215 4.47 0.02 -4.11
C TRP A 215 3.40 0.86 -4.81
N ILE A 216 2.45 0.23 -5.50
CA ILE A 216 1.35 0.93 -6.18
C ILE A 216 0.38 1.58 -5.18
N SER A 217 0.25 1.05 -3.96
CA SER A 217 -0.55 1.68 -2.90
C SER A 217 0.04 3.05 -2.51
N ALA A 218 1.34 3.09 -2.21
CA ALA A 218 2.07 4.32 -1.90
C ALA A 218 2.00 5.31 -3.08
N ALA A 219 2.25 4.85 -4.30
CA ALA A 219 2.19 5.69 -5.50
C ALA A 219 0.78 6.29 -5.73
N SER A 220 -0.28 5.50 -5.47
CA SER A 220 -1.66 5.96 -5.58
C SER A 220 -2.01 7.00 -4.51
N ALA A 221 -1.55 6.81 -3.26
CA ALA A 221 -1.72 7.80 -2.20
C ALA A 221 -1.03 9.13 -2.53
N LEU A 222 0.17 9.09 -3.10
CA LEU A 222 0.88 10.29 -3.56
C LEU A 222 0.16 10.99 -4.71
N HIS A 223 -0.34 10.21 -5.67
CA HIS A 223 -1.13 10.77 -6.76
C HIS A 223 -2.44 11.38 -6.27
N LEU A 224 -3.07 10.79 -5.26
CA LEU A 224 -4.28 11.34 -4.64
C LEU A 224 -4.02 12.70 -3.98
N ILE A 225 -2.89 12.85 -3.28
CA ILE A 225 -2.45 14.16 -2.72
C ILE A 225 -2.35 15.19 -3.85
N HIS A 226 -1.69 14.84 -4.95
CA HIS A 226 -1.54 15.73 -6.11
C HIS A 226 -2.90 16.13 -6.68
N GLN A 227 -3.76 15.17 -6.98
CA GLN A 227 -5.04 15.43 -7.63
C GLN A 227 -5.97 16.28 -6.76
N ILE A 228 -6.03 16.01 -5.44
CA ILE A 228 -6.85 16.81 -4.52
C ILE A 228 -6.41 18.28 -4.54
N LEU A 229 -5.10 18.54 -4.45
CA LEU A 229 -4.58 19.91 -4.43
C LEU A 229 -4.68 20.62 -5.78
N ALA A 230 -4.44 19.90 -6.88
CA ALA A 230 -4.57 20.44 -8.24
C ALA A 230 -6.02 20.85 -8.54
N ASP A 231 -7.00 20.04 -8.13
CA ASP A 231 -8.42 20.36 -8.29
C ASP A 231 -8.87 21.52 -7.38
N GLU A 232 -8.35 21.59 -6.13
CA GLU A 232 -8.69 22.66 -5.17
C GLU A 232 -8.19 24.02 -5.67
N LEU A 233 -6.88 24.11 -5.93
CA LEU A 233 -6.17 25.35 -6.27
C LEU A 233 -6.34 25.74 -7.75
N GLY A 234 -6.78 24.80 -8.59
CA GLY A 234 -6.93 25.00 -10.02
C GLY A 234 -5.60 25.01 -10.78
N GLU A 235 -5.67 24.93 -12.11
CA GLU A 235 -4.48 24.80 -12.95
C GLU A 235 -4.16 25.99 -13.86
N ASP A 236 -5.09 26.92 -14.12
CA ASP A 236 -4.98 27.71 -15.37
C ASP A 236 -4.50 29.17 -15.25
N ASP A 237 -4.56 29.85 -14.10
CA ASP A 237 -4.10 31.26 -13.99
C ASP A 237 -3.52 31.65 -12.59
N ASP A 238 -3.34 30.70 -11.66
CA ASP A 238 -2.91 31.00 -10.29
C ASP A 238 -1.38 30.93 -10.11
N PRO A 239 -0.68 32.02 -9.72
CA PRO A 239 0.74 31.99 -9.35
C PRO A 239 1.05 31.10 -8.15
N ASP A 240 0.04 30.74 -7.34
CA ASP A 240 0.15 29.88 -6.16
C ASP A 240 -0.19 28.40 -6.47
N ALA A 241 -0.37 28.02 -7.75
CA ALA A 241 -0.65 26.63 -8.10
C ALA A 241 0.53 25.71 -7.70
N PRO A 242 0.28 24.60 -6.99
CA PRO A 242 1.29 23.76 -6.32
C PRO A 242 2.32 23.15 -7.27
N PHE A 243 1.99 23.10 -8.57
CA PHE A 243 2.77 22.44 -9.61
C PHE A 243 3.16 23.39 -10.76
N ALA A 244 2.99 24.71 -10.60
CA ALA A 244 3.19 25.71 -11.66
C ALA A 244 4.62 25.76 -12.24
N ALA A 245 5.63 25.38 -11.44
CA ALA A 245 7.03 25.35 -11.85
C ALA A 245 7.31 24.42 -13.04
N SER A 246 6.41 23.46 -13.30
CA SER A 246 6.49 22.53 -14.41
C SER A 246 6.37 23.17 -15.82
N ARG A 247 5.85 24.39 -15.90
CA ARG A 247 5.36 24.94 -17.18
C ARG A 247 6.31 25.91 -17.90
N LYS A 248 7.42 26.34 -17.28
CA LYS A 248 8.35 27.30 -17.91
C LYS A 248 9.40 26.63 -18.80
N ARG A 249 8.98 26.06 -19.95
CA ARG A 249 9.82 25.95 -21.17
C ARG A 249 9.07 25.50 -22.44
N LYS A 250 7.98 26.17 -22.82
CA LYS A 250 7.65 26.33 -24.25
C LYS A 250 7.82 27.79 -24.62
N GLY A 251 8.96 28.09 -25.22
CA GLY A 251 9.27 29.41 -25.76
C GLY A 251 8.12 29.93 -26.64
N LYS A 252 7.92 31.25 -26.61
CA LYS A 252 6.99 31.99 -27.46
C LYS A 252 7.30 31.75 -28.94
N GLY A 253 6.83 30.63 -29.48
CA GLY A 253 6.69 30.38 -30.90
C GLY A 253 5.26 30.68 -31.31
N LYS A 254 5.04 31.78 -32.03
CA LYS A 254 3.76 32.04 -32.71
C LYS A 254 3.53 30.91 -33.72
N GLY A 255 2.74 29.91 -33.34
CA GLY A 255 2.46 28.72 -34.14
C GLY A 255 1.05 28.23 -33.93
N LYS A 256 0.29 28.22 -35.03
CA LYS A 256 -1.14 27.90 -35.18
C LYS A 256 -1.64 26.70 -34.33
N GLY A 257 -2.86 26.89 -33.80
CA GLY A 257 -3.76 25.93 -33.16
C GLY A 257 -3.32 24.46 -33.13
N LYS A 258 -2.80 24.02 -31.99
CA LYS A 258 -2.82 22.61 -31.60
C LYS A 258 -3.96 22.40 -30.60
N LYS A 259 -4.81 21.41 -30.88
CA LYS A 259 -5.88 20.95 -29.99
C LYS A 259 -5.31 20.69 -28.60
N LYS A 260 -5.92 21.31 -27.57
CA LYS A 260 -5.67 20.98 -26.16
C LYS A 260 -5.84 19.46 -26.01
N GLY A 261 -4.83 18.80 -25.46
CA GLY A 261 -4.94 17.40 -25.05
C GLY A 261 -6.12 17.28 -24.09
N ALA A 262 -6.87 16.18 -24.18
CA ALA A 262 -7.97 15.91 -23.27
C ALA A 262 -7.40 15.68 -21.87
N HIS A 263 -7.31 16.75 -21.07
CA HIS A 263 -7.06 16.65 -19.63
C HIS A 263 -8.25 15.93 -18.99
N GLY A 264 -7.97 15.07 -18.01
CA GLY A 264 -9.00 14.45 -17.18
C GLY A 264 -9.90 15.56 -16.63
N LYS A 265 -11.22 15.39 -16.74
CA LYS A 265 -12.16 16.37 -16.17
C LYS A 265 -11.86 16.47 -14.67
N ALA A 266 -11.61 17.69 -14.17
CA ALA A 266 -11.58 17.98 -12.74
C ALA A 266 -12.74 17.27 -12.05
N TRP A 267 -12.50 16.60 -10.94
CA TRP A 267 -13.53 15.80 -10.31
C TRP A 267 -14.60 16.75 -9.75
N ALA A 268 -15.83 16.60 -10.25
CA ALA A 268 -16.96 17.37 -9.73
C ALA A 268 -17.12 17.05 -8.23
N GLY A 269 -16.80 18.01 -7.37
CA GLY A 269 -16.90 17.89 -5.91
C GLY A 269 -15.59 17.91 -5.12
N THR A 270 -14.41 17.99 -5.74
CA THR A 270 -13.15 18.08 -4.95
C THR A 270 -13.08 19.35 -4.10
N ARG A 271 -13.61 20.48 -4.60
CA ARG A 271 -13.77 21.71 -3.81
C ARG A 271 -14.78 21.57 -2.65
N ASP A 272 -15.77 20.71 -2.83
CA ASP A 272 -16.73 20.38 -1.77
C ASP A 272 -16.12 19.41 -0.74
N LEU A 273 -15.09 18.65 -1.13
CA LEU A 273 -14.43 17.66 -0.29
C LEU A 273 -13.63 18.32 0.83
N LEU A 274 -12.74 19.27 0.52
CA LEU A 274 -11.91 19.95 1.53
C LEU A 274 -12.68 21.00 2.34
N SER A 275 -13.82 21.49 1.84
CA SER A 275 -14.73 22.30 2.67
C SER A 275 -15.54 21.45 3.66
N THR A 276 -15.72 20.16 3.41
CA THR A 276 -16.48 19.24 4.28
C THR A 276 -15.60 18.43 5.24
N PHE A 277 -14.44 17.95 4.79
CA PHE A 277 -13.58 17.04 5.54
C PHE A 277 -12.16 17.58 5.70
N ASP A 278 -11.45 17.07 6.70
CA ASP A 278 -9.98 17.05 6.69
C ASP A 278 -9.50 15.69 6.23
N ILE A 279 -8.63 15.64 5.22
CA ILE A 279 -8.12 14.36 4.68
C ILE A 279 -6.67 14.20 5.11
N THR A 280 -6.40 13.24 5.98
CA THR A 280 -5.03 12.86 6.35
C THR A 280 -4.60 11.67 5.52
N ILE A 281 -3.54 11.81 4.74
CA ILE A 281 -3.00 10.75 3.88
C ILE A 281 -1.63 10.34 4.42
N LEU A 282 -1.47 9.06 4.79
CA LEU A 282 -0.21 8.43 5.17
C LEU A 282 0.25 7.52 4.02
N PRO A 283 1.15 7.98 3.13
CA PRO A 283 1.55 7.20 1.97
C PRO A 283 2.37 5.94 2.31
N LEU A 284 3.07 5.97 3.45
CA LEU A 284 3.92 4.88 3.94
C LEU A 284 3.58 4.56 5.39
N ALA A 285 2.66 3.61 5.60
CA ALA A 285 2.42 3.04 6.91
C ALA A 285 3.56 2.13 7.39
N ASN A 286 4.38 1.60 6.47
CA ASN A 286 5.55 0.76 6.75
C ASN A 286 6.86 1.33 6.15
N PRO A 287 7.39 2.47 6.63
CA PRO A 287 8.58 3.09 6.05
C PRO A 287 9.83 2.19 6.04
N ASP A 288 10.02 1.39 7.10
CA ASP A 288 11.20 0.52 7.21
C ASP A 288 11.14 -0.65 6.23
N GLY A 289 10.00 -1.35 6.17
CA GLY A 289 9.79 -2.40 5.21
C GLY A 289 9.85 -1.86 3.78
N TYR A 290 9.26 -0.68 3.52
CA TYR A 290 9.34 -0.03 2.23
C TYR A 290 10.81 0.22 1.84
N ALA A 291 11.61 0.86 2.69
CA ALA A 291 13.04 1.10 2.42
C ALA A 291 13.83 -0.22 2.20
N TYR A 292 13.49 -1.26 2.94
CA TYR A 292 14.09 -2.59 2.78
C TYR A 292 13.75 -3.21 1.42
N SER A 293 12.52 -3.02 0.93
CA SER A 293 12.10 -3.51 -0.39
C SER A 293 12.79 -2.84 -1.58
N TRP A 294 13.34 -1.65 -1.35
CA TRP A 294 14.11 -0.91 -2.37
C TRP A 294 15.54 -1.42 -2.51
N THR A 295 16.14 -1.85 -1.40
CA THR A 295 17.58 -2.08 -1.27
C THR A 295 17.96 -3.55 -1.18
N SER A 296 17.12 -4.36 -0.53
CA SER A 296 17.47 -5.71 -0.09
C SER A 296 16.53 -6.75 -0.69
N ASP A 297 15.26 -6.76 -0.28
CA ASP A 297 14.29 -7.78 -0.70
C ASP A 297 13.02 -7.14 -1.26
N ARG A 298 12.90 -7.13 -2.59
CA ARG A 298 11.76 -6.50 -3.27
C ARG A 298 10.41 -7.10 -2.87
N MET A 299 10.35 -8.36 -2.45
CA MET A 299 9.11 -9.05 -2.09
C MET A 299 8.80 -9.02 -0.60
N TRP A 300 9.60 -8.32 0.21
CA TRP A 300 9.35 -8.12 1.64
C TRP A 300 7.99 -7.45 1.91
N ARG A 301 7.18 -8.02 2.82
CA ARG A 301 5.85 -7.49 3.19
C ARG A 301 5.83 -6.81 4.56
N LYS A 302 6.40 -7.46 5.59
CA LYS A 302 6.29 -7.05 7.01
C LYS A 302 7.00 -5.74 7.37
N ASN A 303 6.88 -5.28 8.60
CA ASN A 303 7.78 -4.23 9.12
C ASN A 303 9.20 -4.76 9.36
N ARG A 304 10.08 -3.98 10.01
CA ARG A 304 11.47 -4.36 10.31
C ARG A 304 11.79 -4.48 11.80
N GLN A 305 10.76 -4.59 12.64
CA GLN A 305 10.95 -4.80 14.08
C GLN A 305 11.53 -6.21 14.33
N PRO A 306 12.69 -6.33 15.00
CA PRO A 306 13.25 -7.62 15.36
C PRO A 306 12.37 -8.29 16.41
N ILE A 307 12.26 -9.61 16.32
CA ILE A 307 11.50 -10.43 17.27
C ILE A 307 12.50 -11.22 18.11
N PRO A 308 12.73 -10.84 19.38
CA PRO A 308 13.62 -11.57 20.26
C PRO A 308 13.21 -13.03 20.39
N ALA A 309 14.20 -13.93 20.37
CA ALA A 309 14.00 -15.39 20.40
C ALA A 309 13.25 -16.01 19.20
N ALA A 310 13.01 -15.24 18.13
CA ALA A 310 12.52 -15.81 16.89
C ALA A 310 13.52 -16.82 16.30
N PRO A 311 13.02 -17.93 15.71
CA PRO A 311 13.87 -18.88 15.02
C PRO A 311 14.57 -18.20 13.84
N GLU A 312 15.78 -18.65 13.53
CA GLU A 312 16.57 -18.23 12.36
C GLU A 312 16.84 -16.72 12.26
N GLY A 313 16.60 -15.96 13.33
CA GLY A 313 16.72 -14.51 13.33
C GLY A 313 15.62 -13.80 12.52
N CYS A 314 14.44 -14.41 12.39
CA CYS A 314 13.32 -13.82 11.66
C CYS A 314 12.90 -12.46 12.22
N VAL A 315 12.56 -11.56 11.30
CA VAL A 315 12.28 -10.14 11.57
C VAL A 315 10.91 -9.79 11.05
N GLY A 316 10.24 -8.88 11.75
CA GLY A 316 9.07 -8.17 11.26
C GLY A 316 7.76 -8.78 11.70
N ILE A 317 6.77 -7.89 11.81
CA ILE A 317 5.37 -8.13 12.13
C ILE A 317 4.53 -7.72 10.92
N ASP A 318 3.51 -8.50 10.60
CA ASP A 318 2.51 -8.13 9.62
C ASP A 318 1.61 -7.03 10.17
N LEU A 319 1.77 -5.80 9.66
CA LEU A 319 1.07 -4.63 10.21
C LEU A 319 -0.46 -4.78 10.10
N ASN A 320 -0.95 -5.37 9.00
CA ASN A 320 -2.38 -5.51 8.79
C ASN A 320 -3.02 -6.63 9.64
N SER A 321 -2.20 -7.46 10.30
CA SER A 321 -2.66 -8.49 11.23
C SER A 321 -2.38 -8.13 12.70
N ASN A 322 -1.78 -6.97 12.97
CA ASN A 322 -1.38 -6.52 14.31
C ASN A 322 -2.36 -5.53 14.98
N TRP A 323 -3.57 -5.37 14.42
CA TRP A 323 -4.63 -4.51 14.97
C TRP A 323 -5.43 -5.21 16.08
N ASP A 324 -5.89 -4.47 17.09
CA ASP A 324 -6.80 -4.99 18.15
C ASP A 324 -8.26 -5.14 17.67
N ALA A 325 -8.44 -5.84 16.55
CA ALA A 325 -9.73 -6.17 15.98
C ALA A 325 -9.77 -7.68 15.75
N HIS A 326 -10.36 -8.41 16.71
CA HIS A 326 -10.32 -9.88 16.74
C HIS A 326 -8.88 -10.45 16.72
N PHE A 327 -7.94 -9.73 17.35
CA PHE A 327 -6.54 -10.12 17.40
C PHE A 327 -6.35 -11.49 18.07
N GLN A 328 -5.45 -12.30 17.51
CA GLN A 328 -5.02 -13.56 18.10
C GLN A 328 -3.49 -13.60 18.17
N PRO A 329 -2.91 -13.69 19.36
CA PRO A 329 -1.46 -13.72 19.52
C PRO A 329 -0.88 -15.00 18.92
N TRP A 330 0.24 -14.87 18.21
CA TRP A 330 1.02 -16.02 17.75
C TRP A 330 2.28 -16.19 18.60
N PRO A 331 2.72 -17.44 18.82
CA PRO A 331 3.96 -17.70 19.55
C PRO A 331 5.19 -17.29 18.71
N VAL A 332 6.30 -16.91 19.35
CA VAL A 332 7.50 -16.37 18.67
C VAL A 332 8.16 -17.34 17.70
N GLU A 333 7.95 -18.64 17.89
CA GLU A 333 8.36 -19.70 16.96
C GLU A 333 7.71 -19.54 15.59
N ARG A 334 6.60 -18.79 15.51
CA ARG A 334 5.91 -18.47 14.26
C ARG A 334 6.33 -17.13 13.63
N ALA A 335 7.39 -16.49 14.14
CA ALA A 335 7.83 -15.17 13.65
C ALA A 335 8.33 -15.15 12.19
N CYS A 336 8.68 -16.30 11.61
CA CYS A 336 9.10 -16.39 10.20
C CYS A 336 7.94 -16.36 9.19
N SER A 337 6.69 -16.41 9.65
CA SER A 337 5.55 -16.17 8.76
C SER A 337 5.50 -14.67 8.37
N GLU A 338 5.23 -14.36 7.11
CA GLU A 338 4.82 -13.03 6.61
C GLU A 338 3.47 -12.60 7.19
N ALA A 339 2.64 -13.52 7.66
CA ALA A 339 1.39 -13.23 8.34
C ALA A 339 1.55 -13.20 9.87
N PHE A 340 2.78 -13.26 10.39
CA PHE A 340 3.02 -13.20 11.82
C PHE A 340 2.41 -11.92 12.41
N PRO A 341 1.31 -12.03 13.18
CA PRO A 341 0.56 -10.87 13.65
C PRO A 341 1.23 -10.19 14.85
N GLY A 342 2.30 -10.77 15.40
CA GLY A 342 2.87 -10.40 16.69
C GLY A 342 2.39 -11.32 17.81
N THR A 343 3.01 -11.14 18.97
CA THR A 343 2.67 -11.77 20.25
C THR A 343 1.60 -10.99 21.02
N GLU A 344 1.37 -9.73 20.68
CA GLU A 344 0.30 -8.88 21.22
C GLU A 344 -0.22 -7.86 20.19
N ALA A 345 -1.45 -7.38 20.39
CA ALA A 345 -2.02 -6.35 19.53
C ALA A 345 -1.26 -5.04 19.69
N PHE A 346 -1.03 -4.33 18.59
CA PHE A 346 -0.23 -3.10 18.54
C PHE A 346 1.22 -3.27 19.03
N GLU A 347 1.78 -4.47 18.97
CA GLU A 347 3.21 -4.71 19.22
C GLU A 347 4.12 -3.94 18.24
N ALA A 348 3.70 -3.80 16.98
CA ALA A 348 4.44 -3.03 15.99
C ALA A 348 4.33 -1.53 16.29
N LYS A 349 5.47 -0.83 16.31
CA LYS A 349 5.49 0.62 16.54
C LYS A 349 4.59 1.39 15.56
N GLU A 350 4.53 0.93 14.32
CA GLU A 350 3.75 1.55 13.25
C GLU A 350 2.24 1.43 13.47
N SER A 351 1.73 0.21 13.69
CA SER A 351 0.30 -0.01 13.96
C SER A 351 -0.14 0.72 15.23
N ALA A 352 0.69 0.70 16.29
CA ALA A 352 0.43 1.41 17.53
C ALA A 352 0.38 2.94 17.34
N ALA A 353 1.28 3.50 16.52
CA ALA A 353 1.30 4.92 16.21
C ALA A 353 0.03 5.35 15.45
N ILE A 354 -0.37 4.58 14.45
CA ILE A 354 -1.59 4.86 13.67
C ILE A 354 -2.84 4.71 14.54
N ALA A 355 -2.91 3.67 15.39
CA ALA A 355 -4.01 3.49 16.34
C ALA A 355 -4.15 4.65 17.32
N ARG A 356 -3.03 5.16 17.86
CA ARG A 356 -3.03 6.37 18.71
C ARG A 356 -3.52 7.61 17.97
N PHE A 357 -3.15 7.76 16.69
CA PHE A 357 -3.64 8.85 15.86
C PHE A 357 -5.16 8.75 15.67
N ILE A 358 -5.68 7.57 15.33
CA ILE A 358 -7.13 7.34 15.16
C ILE A 358 -7.90 7.64 16.46
N ALA A 359 -7.38 7.21 17.61
CA ALA A 359 -8.00 7.42 18.91
C ALA A 359 -7.92 8.88 19.43
N GLY A 360 -7.06 9.72 18.84
CA GLY A 360 -6.90 11.11 19.25
C GLY A 360 -8.11 11.97 18.87
N GLU A 361 -8.87 12.45 19.86
CA GLU A 361 -10.10 13.23 19.64
C GLU A 361 -9.90 14.47 18.76
N GLY A 362 -8.74 15.12 18.84
CA GLY A 362 -8.39 16.27 18.00
C GLY A 362 -8.26 15.95 16.51
N ASN A 363 -8.02 14.68 16.15
CA ASN A 363 -7.93 14.24 14.75
C ASN A 363 -9.31 13.98 14.13
N ARG A 364 -10.35 13.79 14.97
CA ARG A 364 -11.75 13.61 14.57
C ARG A 364 -11.94 12.57 13.45
N VAL A 365 -11.21 11.47 13.48
CA VAL A 365 -11.25 10.44 12.43
C VAL A 365 -12.62 9.74 12.45
N HIS A 366 -13.42 9.93 11.40
CA HIS A 366 -14.73 9.29 11.23
C HIS A 366 -14.70 8.12 10.24
N SER A 367 -13.73 8.14 9.30
CA SER A 367 -13.56 7.10 8.29
C SER A 367 -12.08 6.81 8.08
N VAL A 368 -11.76 5.53 7.87
CA VAL A 368 -10.43 5.06 7.48
C VAL A 368 -10.54 4.34 6.14
N VAL A 369 -9.65 4.64 5.21
CA VAL A 369 -9.50 3.92 3.94
C VAL A 369 -8.09 3.36 3.90
N ASP A 370 -7.96 2.06 3.68
CA ASP A 370 -6.67 1.38 3.58
C ASP A 370 -6.41 0.89 2.16
N LEU A 371 -5.32 1.36 1.56
CA LEU A 371 -4.95 1.06 0.17
C LEU A 371 -3.95 -0.09 0.13
N HIS A 372 -4.37 -1.20 -0.47
CA HIS A 372 -3.56 -2.41 -0.70
C HIS A 372 -3.50 -2.79 -2.19
N SER A 373 -2.62 -3.74 -2.53
CA SER A 373 -2.54 -4.37 -3.83
C SER A 373 -2.02 -5.81 -3.75
N TYR A 374 -2.42 -6.73 -4.61
CA TYR A 374 -3.27 -6.60 -5.78
C TYR A 374 -4.59 -7.36 -5.59
N GLY A 375 -5.55 -7.14 -6.48
CA GLY A 375 -6.82 -7.88 -6.45
C GLY A 375 -7.97 -7.15 -7.14
N GLN A 376 -7.88 -5.82 -7.27
CA GLN A 376 -8.97 -4.97 -7.77
C GLN A 376 -10.26 -5.17 -6.95
N LEU A 377 -10.11 -5.22 -5.63
CA LEU A 377 -11.19 -5.44 -4.67
C LEU A 377 -11.48 -4.14 -3.91
N CYS A 378 -12.70 -4.06 -3.38
CA CYS A 378 -13.14 -3.03 -2.45
C CYS A 378 -13.91 -3.75 -1.34
N GLU A 379 -13.36 -3.72 -0.13
CA GLU A 379 -13.83 -4.46 1.05
C GLU A 379 -14.21 -3.47 2.16
N PHE A 380 -15.12 -3.85 3.05
CA PHE A 380 -15.74 -2.96 4.05
C PHE A 380 -15.87 -3.62 5.42
#